data_AF-A0A914XP84-F1
#
_entry.id   AF-A0A914XP84-F1
#
_cell.length_a   1.000
_cell.length_b   1.000
_cell.length_c   1.000
_cell.angle_alpha   90.00
_cell.angle_beta   90.00
_cell.angle_gamma   90.00
#
_symmetry.space_group_name_H-M   'P 1'
#
loop_
_entity.id
_entity.type
_entity.pdbx_description
1 polymer ?
#
loop_
_entity_poly.entity_id
_entity_poly.type
_entity_poly.pdbx_seq_one_letter_code
_entity_poly.pdbx_strand_id
1 'polypeptide(L)'
;MYSPAVCNDVFHYAGLIHTPTMMCAGYEAGGRDACQGDSGGPLVCQAVGSDQWQLQGLVSWGFGCGQPRFPGVYARVLPVMGWIRTEMAQLNRV
;
A
#
# COMPACT_ATOMS: atom_id res chain seq x y z
N MET A 1 7.12 -0.83 -7.25
CA MET A 1 5.71 -1.23 -7.02
C MET A 1 5.47 -2.54 -7.74
N TYR A 2 4.74 -3.47 -7.12
CA TYR A 2 4.28 -4.67 -7.78
C TYR A 2 3.11 -4.35 -8.72
N SER A 3 2.97 -5.10 -9.82
CA SER A 3 1.76 -5.01 -10.62
C SER A 3 0.60 -5.69 -9.88
N PRO A 4 -0.65 -5.18 -9.99
CA PRO A 4 -1.79 -5.83 -9.35
C PRO A 4 -2.02 -7.27 -9.82
N ALA A 5 -1.73 -7.56 -11.10
CA ALA A 5 -1.91 -8.88 -11.67
C ALA A 5 -0.92 -9.89 -11.09
N VAL A 6 0.36 -9.52 -10.95
CA VAL A 6 1.39 -10.41 -10.38
C VAL A 6 1.13 -10.63 -8.89
N CYS A 7 0.89 -9.56 -8.12
CA CYS A 7 0.67 -9.73 -6.68
C CYS A 7 -0.55 -10.59 -6.34
N ASN A 8 -1.57 -10.60 -7.20
CA ASN A 8 -2.78 -11.39 -6.98
C ASN A 8 -2.77 -12.76 -7.68
N ASP A 9 -1.66 -13.15 -8.31
CA ASP A 9 -1.56 -14.44 -8.97
C ASP A 9 -1.45 -15.60 -7.97
N VAL A 10 -1.54 -16.82 -8.49
CA VAL A 10 -1.48 -18.10 -7.75
C VAL A 10 -0.16 -18.31 -6.98
N PHE A 11 0.95 -17.71 -7.42
CA PHE A 11 2.27 -17.87 -6.79
C PHE A 11 2.55 -16.83 -5.70
N HIS A 12 1.71 -15.81 -5.61
CA HIS A 12 1.74 -14.76 -4.59
C HIS A 12 0.56 -14.94 -3.63
N TYR A 13 -0.44 -14.06 -3.70
CA TYR A 13 -1.57 -14.05 -2.76
C TYR A 13 -2.81 -14.79 -3.24
N ALA A 14 -2.76 -15.49 -4.38
CA ALA A 14 -3.78 -16.43 -4.85
C ALA A 14 -5.22 -15.89 -4.81
N GLY A 15 -5.43 -14.66 -5.29
CA GLY A 15 -6.75 -14.03 -5.34
C GLY A 15 -7.15 -13.24 -4.08
N LEU A 16 -6.35 -13.23 -3.02
CA LEU A 16 -6.66 -12.52 -1.77
C LEU A 16 -6.52 -10.99 -1.86
N ILE A 17 -5.93 -10.46 -2.93
CA ILE A 17 -5.74 -9.01 -3.10
C ILE A 17 -6.97 -8.39 -3.76
N HIS A 18 -7.65 -7.53 -3.02
CA HIS A 18 -8.72 -6.69 -3.56
C HIS A 18 -8.13 -5.47 -4.29
N THR A 19 -7.81 -5.63 -5.58
CA THR A 19 -7.08 -4.63 -6.39
C THR A 19 -7.65 -3.21 -6.42
N PRO A 20 -8.98 -2.95 -6.28
CA PRO A 20 -9.47 -1.58 -6.22
C PRO A 20 -8.97 -0.81 -4.99
N THR A 21 -8.82 -1.48 -3.84
CA THR A 21 -8.50 -0.85 -2.55
C THR A 21 -7.17 -1.30 -1.95
N MET A 22 -6.50 -2.29 -2.52
CA MET A 22 -5.21 -2.81 -2.07
C MET A 22 -4.15 -2.71 -3.16
N MET A 23 -2.91 -2.49 -2.75
CA MET A 23 -1.73 -2.53 -3.62
C MET A 23 -0.59 -3.26 -2.91
N CYS A 24 0.42 -3.70 -3.67
CA CYS A 24 1.57 -4.38 -3.11
C CYS A 24 2.89 -3.65 -3.40
N ALA A 25 3.80 -3.67 -2.44
CA ALA A 25 5.14 -3.11 -2.59
C ALA A 25 6.17 -3.99 -1.88
N GLY A 26 7.28 -4.25 -2.56
CA GLY A 26 8.34 -5.15 -2.10
C GLY A 26 9.21 -5.58 -3.28
N TYR A 27 9.99 -6.64 -3.08
CA TYR A 27 10.85 -7.25 -4.09
C TYR A 27 10.55 -8.75 -4.21
N GLU A 28 10.72 -9.32 -5.40
CA GLU A 28 10.47 -10.75 -5.69
C GLU A 28 11.33 -11.68 -4.84
N ALA A 29 12.59 -11.29 -4.65
CA ALA A 29 13.51 -11.98 -3.78
C ALA A 29 13.21 -11.81 -2.27
N GLY A 30 12.24 -10.98 -1.89
CA GLY A 30 11.97 -10.63 -0.50
C GLY A 30 12.99 -9.65 0.08
N GLY A 31 13.25 -9.76 1.39
CA GLY A 31 14.28 -9.04 2.14
C GLY A 31 13.89 -7.64 2.62
N ARG A 32 13.13 -6.85 1.85
CA ARG A 32 12.65 -5.53 2.27
C ARG A 32 11.13 -5.46 2.24
N ASP A 33 10.57 -5.16 3.39
CA ASP A 33 9.13 -5.13 3.61
C ASP A 33 8.79 -4.31 4.87
N ALA A 34 7.54 -3.88 4.98
CA ALA A 34 6.97 -3.46 6.25
C ALA A 34 6.72 -4.70 7.12
N CYS A 35 6.64 -4.53 8.45
CA CYS A 35 6.45 -5.65 9.36
C CYS A 35 5.46 -5.34 10.49
N GLN A 36 5.45 -6.23 11.49
CA GLN A 36 4.60 -6.10 12.66
C GLN A 36 4.94 -4.81 13.42
N GLY A 37 3.91 -4.02 13.73
CA GLY A 37 4.05 -2.71 14.37
C GLY A 37 4.07 -1.54 13.39
N ASP A 38 4.28 -1.76 12.09
CA ASP A 38 4.30 -0.69 11.08
C ASP A 38 2.90 -0.36 10.53
N SER A 39 1.86 -1.11 10.93
CA SER A 39 0.49 -0.95 10.43
C SER A 39 -0.03 0.49 10.57
N GLY A 40 -0.61 1.01 9.48
CA GLY A 40 -1.02 2.41 9.37
C GLY A 40 0.11 3.37 8.96
N GLY A 41 1.36 2.90 8.95
CA GLY A 41 2.52 3.66 8.50
C GLY A 41 2.46 4.03 7.01
N PRO A 42 3.13 5.12 6.60
CA PRO A 42 2.99 5.66 5.25
C PRO A 42 3.90 4.96 4.22
N LEU A 43 3.33 4.55 3.10
CA LEU A 43 4.07 4.27 1.87
C LEU A 43 4.06 5.53 0.99
N VAL A 44 5.20 6.21 0.90
CA VAL A 44 5.37 7.44 0.11
C VAL A 44 6.19 7.19 -1.15
N CYS A 45 5.87 7.91 -2.22
CA CYS A 45 6.63 7.91 -3.47
C CYS A 45 6.86 9.35 -3.93
N GLN A 46 8.04 9.63 -4.47
CA GLN A 46 8.32 10.91 -5.08
C GLN A 46 7.57 11.04 -6.41
N ALA A 47 6.92 12.19 -6.63
CA ALA A 47 6.23 12.49 -7.87
C ALA A 47 7.23 12.62 -9.03
N VAL A 48 6.90 12.05 -10.18
CA VAL A 48 7.79 12.07 -11.35
C VAL A 48 8.03 13.51 -11.79
N GLY A 49 9.30 13.91 -11.84
CA GLY A 49 9.70 15.27 -12.23
C GLY A 49 9.49 16.35 -11.15
N SER A 50 9.33 15.96 -9.88
CA SER A 50 9.11 16.87 -8.76
C SER A 50 9.83 16.39 -7.49
N ASP A 51 10.17 17.32 -6.59
CA ASP A 51 10.69 17.00 -5.24
C ASP A 51 9.58 16.73 -4.22
N GLN A 52 8.32 16.69 -4.67
CA GLN A 52 7.19 16.40 -3.81
C GLN A 52 7.02 14.90 -3.56
N TRP A 53 6.90 14.54 -2.29
CA TRP A 53 6.55 13.20 -1.84
C TRP A 53 5.04 13.07 -1.67
N GLN A 54 4.49 11.97 -2.17
CA GLN A 54 3.05 11.70 -2.14
C GLN A 54 2.79 10.40 -1.39
N LEU A 55 1.78 10.43 -0.52
CA LEU A 55 1.27 9.24 0.16
C LEU A 55 0.50 8.37 -0.84
N GLN A 56 1.03 7.19 -1.13
CA GLN A 56 0.41 6.24 -2.05
C GLN A 56 -0.42 5.19 -1.32
N GLY A 57 0.07 4.72 -0.18
CA GLY A 57 -0.61 3.68 0.59
C GLY A 57 -0.33 3.73 2.07
N LEU A 58 -1.07 2.93 2.82
CA LEU A 58 -0.87 2.69 4.25
C LEU A 58 -0.55 1.22 4.48
N VAL A 59 0.49 0.93 5.27
CA VAL A 59 0.86 -0.44 5.65
C VAL A 59 -0.37 -1.15 6.24
N SER A 60 -0.70 -2.33 5.73
CA SER A 60 -1.91 -3.06 6.15
C SER A 60 -1.56 -4.45 6.67
N TRP A 61 -1.09 -5.34 5.79
CA TRP A 61 -0.83 -6.74 6.12
C TRP A 61 0.17 -7.38 5.15
N GLY A 62 0.55 -8.62 5.41
CA GLY A 62 1.41 -9.43 4.53
C GLY A 62 1.62 -10.81 5.14
N PHE A 63 2.14 -11.76 4.34
CA PHE A 63 2.55 -13.07 4.87
C PHE A 63 4.00 -13.04 5.35
N GLY A 64 4.15 -13.05 6.68
CA GLY A 64 5.45 -12.81 7.30
C GLY A 64 5.95 -11.39 6.99
N CYS A 65 7.27 -11.20 7.01
CA CYS A 65 7.91 -9.94 6.62
C CYS A 65 9.10 -10.26 5.72
N GLY A 66 9.19 -9.61 4.56
CA GLY A 66 10.33 -9.75 3.65
C GLY A 66 10.45 -11.15 3.05
N GLN A 67 9.36 -11.88 2.92
CA GLN A 67 9.34 -13.22 2.34
C GLN A 67 9.41 -13.13 0.81
N PRO A 68 10.17 -14.00 0.13
CA PRO A 68 10.17 -14.07 -1.33
C PRO A 68 8.76 -14.32 -1.87
N ARG A 69 8.37 -13.63 -2.95
CA ARG A 69 7.02 -13.65 -3.55
C ARG A 69 5.86 -13.14 -2.69
N PHE A 70 6.10 -12.71 -1.45
CA PHE A 70 5.05 -12.17 -0.58
C PHE A 70 5.40 -10.73 -0.20
N PRO A 71 5.24 -9.77 -1.14
CA PRO A 71 5.45 -8.36 -0.84
C PRO A 71 4.39 -7.87 0.17
N GLY A 72 4.71 -6.83 0.93
CA GLY A 72 3.74 -6.18 1.81
C GLY A 72 2.52 -5.66 1.05
N VAL A 73 1.38 -5.73 1.71
CA VAL A 73 0.08 -5.28 1.20
C VAL A 73 -0.32 -3.98 1.91
N TYR A 74 -0.70 -3.00 1.10
CA TYR A 74 -0.99 -1.64 1.52
C TYR A 74 -2.40 -1.25 1.08
N ALA A 75 -3.10 -0.50 1.92
CA ALA A 75 -4.36 0.13 1.56
C ALA A 75 -4.09 1.26 0.56
N ARG A 76 -4.86 1.34 -0.54
CA ARG A 76 -4.74 2.41 -1.53
C ARG A 76 -5.39 3.68 -1.01
N VAL A 77 -4.64 4.77 -1.01
CA VAL A 77 -5.14 6.07 -0.52
C VAL A 77 -6.00 6.77 -1.56
N LEU A 78 -5.62 6.72 -2.85
CA LEU A 78 -6.33 7.42 -3.92
C LEU A 78 -7.86 7.17 -3.97
N PRO A 79 -8.36 5.92 -3.88
CA PRO A 79 -9.80 5.66 -3.91
C PRO A 79 -10.59 6.31 -2.78
N VAL A 80 -9.97 6.59 -1.63
CA VAL A 80 -10.64 7.15 -0.45
C VAL A 80 -10.35 8.64 -0.24
N MET A 81 -9.66 9.29 -1.18
CA MET A 81 -9.32 10.72 -1.06
C MET A 81 -10.54 11.63 -0.93
N GLY A 82 -11.67 11.28 -1.55
CA GLY A 82 -12.93 12.03 -1.41
C GLY A 82 -13.48 11.99 0.02
N TRP A 83 -13.39 10.81 0.67
CA TRP A 83 -13.75 10.64 2.06
C TRP A 83 -12.80 11.42 2.98
N ILE A 84 -11.48 11.27 2.81
CA ILE A 84 -10.47 11.99 3.60
C ILE A 84 -10.73 13.51 3.57
N ARG A 85 -10.96 14.07 2.37
CA ARG A 85 -11.25 15.51 2.21
C ARG A 85 -12.53 15.93 2.93
N THR A 86 -13.57 15.10 2.86
CA THR A 86 -14.84 15.36 3.54
C THR A 86 -14.66 15.39 5.05
N GLU A 87 -14.00 14.39 5.63
CA GLU A 87 -13.77 14.33 7.08
C GLU A 87 -12.88 15.47 7.58
N MET A 88 -11.78 15.75 6.87
CA MET A 88 -10.91 16.88 7.21
C MET A 88 -11.67 18.21 7.19
N ALA A 89 -12.57 18.41 6.23
CA ALA A 89 -13.39 19.61 6.17
C ALA A 89 -14.44 19.71 7.28
N GLN A 90 -14.91 18.58 7.82
CA GLN A 90 -15.83 18.55 8.96
C GLN A 90 -15.09 18.83 10.28
N LEU A 91 -13.94 18.18 10.50
CA LEU A 91 -13.13 18.36 11.70
C LEU A 91 -12.58 19.79 11.83
N ASN A 92 -12.31 20.47 10.71
CA ASN A 92 -11.86 21.86 10.72
C ASN A 92 -12.97 22.89 10.99
N ARG A 93 -14.22 22.47 11.19
CA ARG A 93 -15.37 23.35 11.50
C ARG A 93 -15.71 23.38 13.00
N VAL A 94 -14.96 22.65 13.82
CA VAL A 94 -15.06 22.62 15.28
C VAL A 94 -13.99 23.53 15.87
#